data_AF-A0A0F9BHK1-F1
#
_entry.id   AF-A0A0F9BHK1-F1
#
_cell.length_a   1.000
_cell.length_b   1.000
_cell.length_c   1.000
_cell.angle_alpha   90.00
_cell.angle_beta   90.00
_cell.angle_gamma   90.00
#
_symmetry.space_group_name_H-M   'P 1'
#
loop_
_entity.id
_entity.type
_entity.pdbx_description
1 polymer ?
#
loop_
_entity_poly.entity_id
_entity_poly.type
_entity_poly.pdbx_seq_one_letter_code
_entity_poly.pdbx_strand_id
1 'polypeptide(L)'
;INGSDISAKHLNASTMNITGRTIFASLVSNVGIGTLNPVYMLSIANGSVTAGLRGSLNVSDVLFVSDAGVGIGEPNPSVSLVVNGKVVVNGNIDVSNILKAGSIGIGTAIPNVNLHIASANANSILKLEQSGNGITSGVAFTRERFSGTGVQGACVGLDSDTATNEAMLVFDVDSNVACGQAFGAQQRFSINSSSGGIASFRNLNVGIGTDKPLSLLHVFGGVSAFGDGTNNAQLSSTGDLTLQGSADYLVDSNDYSFRAEADEDAGIFFDGTGIEIEMLGLNAESVFVVEIADLQVGINNYEPNATLEVSGTGNFTGDLQVQGELRGYEILSIVGDAISGNSGCTALNTMSADDRIWTCIDCLTDAGADTTCASTTGGRACFCRGT
;
A
#
# COMPACT_ATOMS: atom_id res chain seq x y z
N ILE A 1 -14.34 -50.59 84.44
CA ILE A 1 -15.37 -50.99 83.45
C ILE A 1 -14.63 -51.13 82.13
N ASN A 2 -14.34 -52.36 81.72
CA ASN A 2 -13.71 -52.68 80.44
C ASN A 2 -14.83 -53.07 79.46
N GLY A 3 -14.93 -52.37 78.34
CA GLY A 3 -15.55 -52.85 77.11
C GLY A 3 -17.06 -53.11 77.13
N SER A 4 -17.88 -52.12 77.49
CA SER A 4 -19.31 -52.16 77.19
C SER A 4 -19.72 -50.89 76.45
N ASP A 5 -20.28 -51.04 75.25
CA ASP A 5 -20.95 -49.96 74.53
C ASP A 5 -21.91 -49.23 75.48
N ILE A 6 -21.56 -48.00 75.83
CA ILE A 6 -22.45 -47.13 76.60
C ILE A 6 -23.53 -46.67 75.63
N SER A 7 -24.65 -47.39 75.59
CA SER A 7 -25.87 -46.92 74.91
C SER A 7 -26.37 -45.67 75.63
N ALA A 8 -26.00 -44.50 75.11
CA ALA A 8 -26.31 -43.18 75.65
C ALA A 8 -27.80 -42.78 75.54
N LYS A 9 -28.73 -43.74 75.62
CA LYS A 9 -30.17 -43.50 75.45
C LYS A 9 -30.77 -42.61 76.55
N HIS A 10 -30.04 -42.41 77.68
CA HIS A 10 -30.49 -41.58 78.81
C HIS A 10 -29.41 -40.61 79.34
N LEU A 11 -28.44 -40.18 78.52
CA LEU A 11 -27.55 -39.08 78.91
C LEU A 11 -28.21 -37.73 78.62
N ASN A 12 -29.07 -37.26 79.55
CA ASN A 12 -29.50 -35.86 79.59
C ASN A 12 -28.33 -35.00 80.11
N ALA A 13 -27.37 -34.75 79.23
CA ALA A 13 -26.12 -34.13 79.60
C ALA A 13 -26.15 -32.64 79.27
N SER A 14 -26.76 -31.86 80.17
CA SER A 14 -26.55 -30.40 80.21
C SER A 14 -25.09 -30.03 80.45
N THR A 15 -24.23 -30.98 80.84
CA THR A 15 -22.78 -30.79 81.04
C THR A 15 -21.95 -31.99 80.58
N MET A 16 -22.13 -32.47 79.33
CA MET A 16 -21.24 -33.51 78.78
C MET A 16 -19.85 -32.91 78.52
N ASN A 17 -18.90 -33.18 79.42
CA ASN A 17 -17.49 -32.83 79.20
C ASN A 17 -16.80 -33.98 78.46
N ILE A 18 -16.97 -34.01 77.14
CA ILE A 18 -16.25 -34.97 76.31
C ILE A 18 -14.81 -34.49 76.14
N THR A 19 -13.88 -35.29 76.65
CA THR A 19 -12.46 -35.17 76.29
C THR A 19 -12.17 -36.14 75.13
N GLY A 20 -11.77 -35.63 73.96
CA GLY A 20 -11.49 -36.41 72.75
C GLY A 20 -12.26 -35.97 71.49
N ARG A 21 -12.10 -36.71 70.38
CA ARG A 21 -12.82 -36.47 69.10
C ARG A 21 -14.17 -37.22 69.14
N THR A 22 -15.27 -36.57 69.49
CA THR A 22 -16.61 -37.20 69.48
C THR A 22 -17.57 -36.50 68.55
N ILE A 23 -18.34 -37.29 67.80
CA ILE A 23 -19.38 -36.86 66.85
C ILE A 23 -20.74 -37.05 67.53
N PHE A 24 -21.53 -35.99 67.66
CA PHE A 24 -22.93 -36.08 68.08
C PHE A 24 -23.82 -36.30 66.84
N ALA A 25 -24.14 -37.55 66.53
CA ALA A 25 -25.21 -37.85 65.57
C ALA A 25 -26.55 -37.86 66.32
N SER A 26 -27.48 -36.98 65.93
CA SER A 26 -28.86 -37.07 66.39
C SER A 26 -29.54 -38.28 65.75
N LEU A 27 -30.47 -38.93 66.46
CA LEU A 27 -31.30 -40.04 65.95
C LEU A 27 -32.20 -39.64 64.76
N VAL A 28 -32.24 -38.35 64.42
CA VAL A 28 -32.95 -37.79 63.26
C VAL A 28 -31.99 -36.99 62.37
N SER A 29 -31.20 -37.75 61.61
CA SER A 29 -30.58 -37.45 60.30
C SER A 29 -29.58 -36.30 60.11
N ASN A 30 -29.40 -35.35 61.03
CA ASN A 30 -28.43 -34.24 60.87
C ASN A 30 -27.45 -34.11 62.06
N VAL A 31 -26.22 -33.66 61.79
CA VAL A 31 -25.18 -33.37 62.79
C VAL A 31 -25.15 -31.86 63.05
N GLY A 32 -25.42 -31.46 64.29
CA GLY A 32 -25.31 -30.08 64.76
C GLY A 32 -24.09 -29.89 65.65
N ILE A 33 -23.20 -28.97 65.30
CA ILE A 33 -22.11 -28.50 66.16
C ILE A 33 -22.47 -27.09 66.60
N GLY A 34 -22.80 -26.88 67.88
CA GLY A 34 -23.17 -25.58 68.43
C GLY A 34 -24.58 -25.07 68.10
N THR A 35 -25.46 -25.90 67.51
CA THR A 35 -26.91 -25.66 67.36
C THR A 35 -27.72 -26.87 67.80
N LEU A 36 -28.88 -26.64 68.43
CA LEU A 36 -29.87 -27.66 68.77
C LEU A 36 -30.86 -27.96 67.64
N ASN A 37 -30.90 -27.11 66.61
CA ASN A 37 -31.81 -27.22 65.47
C ASN A 37 -31.01 -27.18 64.15
N PRO A 38 -30.31 -28.26 63.77
CA PRO A 38 -29.55 -28.30 62.52
C PRO A 38 -30.48 -28.32 61.29
N VAL A 39 -30.39 -27.28 60.46
CA VAL A 39 -31.19 -27.13 59.23
C VAL A 39 -30.60 -27.92 58.05
N TYR A 40 -29.28 -28.16 58.07
CA TYR A 40 -28.55 -28.96 57.06
C TYR A 40 -27.93 -30.21 57.70
N MET A 41 -27.56 -31.21 56.86
CA MET A 41 -26.93 -32.47 57.28
C MET A 41 -25.71 -32.28 58.19
N LEU A 42 -24.95 -31.19 57.98
CA LEU A 42 -23.97 -30.67 58.91
C LEU A 42 -24.29 -29.19 59.14
N SER A 43 -24.70 -28.84 60.34
CA SER A 43 -24.90 -27.44 60.76
C SER A 43 -23.87 -27.09 61.82
N ILE A 44 -22.99 -26.15 61.50
CA ILE A 44 -22.04 -25.57 62.46
C ILE A 44 -22.57 -24.19 62.81
N ALA A 45 -23.12 -24.04 64.00
CA ALA A 45 -23.60 -22.75 64.49
C ALA A 45 -22.76 -22.29 65.66
N ASN A 46 -22.52 -21.00 65.73
CA ASN A 46 -22.03 -20.38 66.93
C ASN A 46 -23.26 -19.89 67.71
N GLY A 47 -23.43 -20.36 68.94
CA GLY A 47 -24.53 -19.93 69.81
C GLY A 47 -24.45 -18.43 70.04
N SER A 48 -25.27 -17.66 69.33
CA SER A 48 -25.46 -16.19 69.34
C SER A 48 -24.94 -15.47 68.08
N VAL A 49 -25.90 -14.87 67.34
CA VAL A 49 -25.78 -13.70 66.44
C VAL A 49 -25.11 -13.92 65.07
N THR A 50 -25.86 -13.60 64.00
CA THR A 50 -25.59 -12.64 62.89
C THR A 50 -24.16 -12.36 62.38
N ALA A 51 -23.11 -13.10 62.76
CA ALA A 51 -21.75 -12.86 62.29
C ALA A 51 -20.87 -14.12 62.41
N GLY A 52 -20.82 -14.90 61.33
CA GLY A 52 -19.71 -15.78 61.00
C GLY A 52 -19.40 -16.95 61.95
N LEU A 53 -18.65 -17.92 61.44
CA LEU A 53 -17.92 -18.84 62.30
C LEU A 53 -16.95 -18.00 63.15
N ARG A 54 -17.03 -18.06 64.49
CA ARG A 54 -15.98 -17.51 65.37
C ARG A 54 -14.76 -18.46 65.41
N GLY A 55 -14.21 -18.73 64.23
CA GLY A 55 -13.11 -19.67 63.99
C GLY A 55 -13.07 -20.07 62.52
N SER A 56 -11.94 -20.63 62.06
CA SER A 56 -11.83 -21.14 60.70
C SER A 56 -12.57 -22.47 60.55
N LEU A 57 -13.53 -22.60 59.63
CA LEU A 57 -13.85 -23.92 59.09
C LEU A 57 -12.67 -24.33 58.22
N ASN A 58 -11.93 -25.34 58.67
CA ASN A 58 -10.92 -25.99 57.86
C ASN A 58 -11.45 -27.36 57.42
N VAL A 59 -11.74 -27.50 56.12
CA VAL A 59 -12.07 -28.79 55.51
C VAL A 59 -10.80 -29.36 54.87
N SER A 60 -10.12 -30.22 55.62
CA SER A 60 -8.97 -31.00 55.14
C SER A 60 -7.83 -30.18 54.52
N ASP A 61 -7.55 -29.00 55.07
CA ASP A 61 -6.57 -28.01 54.61
C ASP A 61 -6.82 -27.48 53.19
N VAL A 62 -8.04 -27.65 52.67
CA VAL A 62 -8.44 -27.20 51.34
C VAL A 62 -9.33 -25.97 51.42
N LEU A 63 -10.41 -26.01 52.21
CA LEU A 63 -11.36 -24.91 52.34
C LEU A 63 -11.23 -24.27 53.72
N PHE A 64 -10.91 -22.98 53.73
CA PHE A 64 -10.82 -22.13 54.92
C PHE A 64 -11.94 -21.09 54.86
N VAL A 65 -12.91 -21.15 55.77
CA VAL A 65 -13.95 -20.13 55.88
C VAL A 65 -13.76 -19.36 57.18
N SER A 66 -13.58 -18.05 57.08
CA SER A 66 -13.36 -17.12 58.19
C SER A 66 -14.28 -15.90 58.08
N ASP A 67 -14.17 -14.98 59.03
CA ASP A 67 -14.77 -13.64 58.97
C ASP A 67 -14.13 -12.75 57.89
N ALA A 68 -12.87 -13.00 57.53
CA ALA A 68 -12.15 -12.28 56.47
C ALA A 68 -12.52 -12.73 55.05
N GLY A 69 -13.02 -13.96 54.88
CA GLY A 69 -13.43 -14.50 53.59
C GLY A 69 -13.31 -16.02 53.47
N VAL A 70 -13.46 -16.50 52.24
CA VAL A 70 -13.27 -17.90 51.84
C VAL A 70 -11.91 -18.06 51.18
N GLY A 71 -11.07 -18.92 51.72
CA GLY A 71 -9.81 -19.34 51.14
C GLY A 71 -9.89 -20.77 50.62
N ILE A 72 -9.45 -21.02 49.38
CA ILE A 72 -9.23 -22.36 48.84
C ILE A 72 -7.73 -22.52 48.63
N GLY A 73 -7.08 -23.37 49.43
CA GLY A 73 -5.62 -23.47 49.51
C GLY A 73 -4.93 -22.24 50.11
N GLU A 74 -5.71 -21.30 50.65
CA GLU A 74 -5.24 -20.08 51.32
C GLU A 74 -5.81 -20.03 52.75
N PRO A 75 -5.01 -20.27 53.80
CA PRO A 75 -5.49 -20.28 55.17
C PRO A 75 -5.85 -18.89 55.71
N ASN A 76 -5.30 -17.81 55.13
CA ASN A 76 -5.53 -16.44 55.58
C ASN A 76 -6.02 -15.56 54.40
N PRO A 77 -7.26 -15.76 53.92
CA PRO A 77 -7.77 -14.99 52.79
C PRO A 77 -7.83 -13.49 53.12
N SER A 78 -7.19 -12.66 52.29
CA SER A 78 -7.13 -11.20 52.48
C SER A 78 -8.30 -10.44 51.85
N VAL A 79 -9.18 -11.16 51.12
CA VAL A 79 -10.38 -10.66 50.45
C VAL A 79 -11.48 -11.74 50.50
N SER A 80 -12.70 -11.40 50.10
CA SER A 80 -13.88 -12.26 50.22
C SER A 80 -13.70 -13.68 49.66
N LEU A 81 -12.93 -13.83 48.58
CA LEU A 81 -12.56 -15.12 48.02
C LEU A 81 -11.10 -15.07 47.55
N VAL A 82 -10.26 -15.95 48.09
CA VAL A 82 -8.91 -16.21 47.59
C VAL A 82 -8.82 -17.67 47.19
N VAL A 83 -8.34 -17.93 45.99
CA VAL A 83 -8.02 -19.29 45.54
C VAL A 83 -6.53 -19.31 45.21
N ASN A 84 -5.75 -19.98 46.07
CA ASN A 84 -4.35 -20.26 45.82
C ASN A 84 -4.25 -21.52 44.95
N GLY A 85 -4.54 -21.35 43.66
CA GLY A 85 -4.58 -22.44 42.70
C GLY A 85 -5.37 -22.11 41.44
N LYS A 86 -5.66 -23.14 40.65
CA LYS A 86 -6.44 -23.01 39.41
C LYS A 86 -7.93 -22.85 39.74
N VAL A 87 -8.53 -21.75 39.26
CA VAL A 87 -9.99 -21.58 39.24
C VAL A 87 -10.50 -22.09 37.89
N VAL A 88 -11.43 -23.05 37.91
CA VAL A 88 -12.17 -23.50 36.73
C VAL A 88 -13.62 -23.03 36.88
N VAL A 89 -14.08 -22.18 35.96
CA VAL A 89 -15.47 -21.72 35.90
C VAL A 89 -16.07 -22.27 34.61
N ASN A 90 -17.08 -23.15 34.72
CA ASN A 90 -17.74 -23.80 33.58
C ASN A 90 -18.82 -22.92 32.92
N GLY A 91 -18.91 -21.65 33.33
CA GLY A 91 -19.84 -20.65 32.80
C GLY A 91 -19.15 -19.29 32.68
N ASN A 92 -19.94 -18.23 32.52
CA ASN A 92 -19.40 -16.88 32.39
C ASN A 92 -18.84 -16.39 33.73
N ILE A 93 -17.65 -15.80 33.69
CA ILE A 93 -17.13 -14.98 34.79
C ILE A 93 -17.62 -13.56 34.54
N ASP A 94 -18.58 -13.09 35.33
CA ASP A 94 -18.92 -11.67 35.36
C ASP A 94 -17.84 -10.92 36.14
N VAL A 95 -16.92 -10.30 35.39
CA VAL A 95 -15.83 -9.50 35.95
C VAL A 95 -16.27 -8.09 36.35
N SER A 96 -17.50 -7.65 36.06
CA SER A 96 -17.95 -6.28 36.34
C SER A 96 -17.86 -5.89 37.81
N ASN A 97 -18.07 -6.87 38.72
CA ASN A 97 -18.02 -6.69 40.17
C ASN A 97 -16.74 -7.28 40.83
N ILE A 98 -15.85 -7.90 40.03
CA ILE A 98 -14.58 -8.48 40.51
C ILE A 98 -13.47 -7.42 40.56
N LEU A 99 -13.61 -6.33 39.80
CA LEU A 99 -12.60 -5.30 39.64
C LEU A 99 -12.78 -4.18 40.69
N LYS A 100 -12.14 -4.32 41.86
CA LYS A 100 -12.05 -3.21 42.84
C LYS A 100 -11.05 -2.13 42.39
N ALA A 101 -11.24 -1.58 41.18
CA ALA A 101 -10.59 -0.40 40.57
C ALA A 101 -10.80 -0.32 39.04
N GLY A 102 -11.59 -1.21 38.42
CA GLY A 102 -11.96 -1.12 37.00
C GLY A 102 -10.93 -1.63 35.96
N SER A 103 -9.84 -2.31 36.37
CA SER A 103 -8.80 -2.80 35.45
C SER A 103 -8.45 -4.28 35.62
N ILE A 104 -8.33 -5.02 34.51
CA ILE A 104 -7.93 -6.43 34.44
C ILE A 104 -6.42 -6.50 34.19
N GLY A 105 -5.67 -7.07 35.14
CA GLY A 105 -4.25 -7.38 34.99
C GLY A 105 -4.03 -8.86 34.66
N ILE A 106 -3.36 -9.16 33.55
CA ILE A 106 -2.87 -10.50 33.23
C ILE A 106 -1.34 -10.45 33.32
N GLY A 107 -0.78 -11.16 34.31
CA GLY A 107 0.67 -11.15 34.57
C GLY A 107 1.20 -9.91 35.31
N THR A 108 0.33 -9.02 35.77
CA THR A 108 0.67 -7.87 36.61
C THR A 108 -0.30 -7.70 37.77
N ALA A 109 0.21 -7.34 38.94
CA ALA A 109 -0.59 -7.02 40.12
C ALA A 109 -1.08 -5.56 40.13
N ILE A 110 -0.48 -4.69 39.30
CA ILE A 110 -0.76 -3.25 39.28
C ILE A 110 -1.04 -2.84 37.83
N PRO A 111 -2.25 -3.12 37.30
CA PRO A 111 -2.66 -2.60 36.00
C PRO A 111 -2.81 -1.07 36.08
N ASN A 112 -2.28 -0.34 35.08
CA ASN A 112 -2.40 1.12 34.97
C ASN A 112 -3.36 1.56 33.84
N VAL A 113 -4.02 0.59 33.20
CA VAL A 113 -5.04 0.73 32.16
C VAL A 113 -6.07 -0.40 32.31
N ASN A 114 -7.27 -0.24 31.74
CA ASN A 114 -8.40 -1.16 31.92
C ASN A 114 -8.09 -2.63 31.57
N LEU A 115 -7.23 -2.89 30.59
CA LEU A 115 -6.68 -4.22 30.30
C LEU A 115 -5.16 -4.09 30.17
N HIS A 116 -4.41 -4.64 31.12
CA HIS A 116 -2.95 -4.66 31.11
C HIS A 116 -2.45 -6.10 31.04
N ILE A 117 -1.84 -6.47 29.91
CA ILE A 117 -1.15 -7.75 29.74
C ILE A 117 0.35 -7.49 29.83
N ALA A 118 1.02 -8.06 30.82
CA ALA A 118 2.44 -7.84 31.06
C ALA A 118 3.18 -9.14 31.38
N SER A 119 4.46 -9.19 31.00
CA SER A 119 5.40 -10.24 31.36
C SER A 119 6.80 -9.63 31.47
N ALA A 120 7.51 -9.92 32.56
CA ALA A 120 8.85 -9.40 32.79
C ALA A 120 9.94 -10.12 31.99
N ASN A 121 9.70 -11.38 31.61
CA ASN A 121 10.72 -12.28 31.06
C ASN A 121 10.28 -12.98 29.75
N ALA A 122 9.16 -12.55 29.15
CA ALA A 122 8.65 -13.11 27.90
C ALA A 122 7.81 -12.08 27.15
N ASN A 123 7.40 -12.43 25.92
CA ASN A 123 6.50 -11.59 25.13
C ASN A 123 5.10 -11.58 25.75
N SER A 124 4.50 -10.40 25.82
CA SER A 124 3.08 -10.23 26.16
C SER A 124 2.27 -10.29 24.86
N ILE A 125 1.62 -11.42 24.60
CA ILE A 125 0.89 -11.67 23.35
C ILE A 125 -0.60 -11.82 23.66
N LEU A 126 -1.44 -10.98 23.05
CA LEU A 126 -2.87 -11.23 22.93
C LEU A 126 -3.10 -12.16 21.73
N LYS A 127 -3.27 -13.46 22.00
CA LYS A 127 -3.59 -14.45 20.96
C LYS A 127 -5.10 -14.50 20.75
N LEU A 128 -5.55 -14.12 19.56
CA LEU A 128 -6.91 -14.28 19.08
C LEU A 128 -6.86 -15.32 17.97
N GLU A 129 -7.52 -16.48 18.17
CA GLU A 129 -7.53 -17.57 17.20
C GLU A 129 -8.95 -18.04 16.89
N GLN A 130 -9.25 -18.19 15.61
CA GLN A 130 -10.47 -18.83 15.09
C GLN A 130 -10.08 -19.89 14.06
N SER A 131 -10.84 -20.97 13.99
CA SER A 131 -10.62 -22.06 13.03
C SER A 131 -11.65 -22.10 11.90
N GLY A 132 -12.50 -21.08 11.79
CA GLY A 132 -13.60 -21.03 10.81
C GLY A 132 -13.26 -20.16 9.60
N ASN A 133 -13.69 -20.61 8.41
CA ASN A 133 -13.54 -19.88 7.15
C ASN A 133 -14.37 -18.61 7.12
N GLY A 134 -13.76 -17.51 6.66
CA GLY A 134 -14.43 -16.21 6.49
C GLY A 134 -14.87 -15.58 7.81
N ILE A 135 -14.21 -15.94 8.92
CA ILE A 135 -14.44 -15.36 10.23
C ILE A 135 -13.16 -14.63 10.65
N THR A 136 -13.28 -13.41 11.14
CA THR A 136 -12.15 -12.59 11.57
C THR A 136 -11.79 -12.82 13.03
N SER A 137 -10.50 -12.99 13.34
CA SER A 137 -9.97 -12.69 14.68
C SER A 137 -9.38 -11.29 14.69
N GLY A 138 -9.89 -10.42 15.55
CA GLY A 138 -9.43 -9.04 15.57
C GLY A 138 -9.86 -8.25 16.79
N VAL A 139 -9.32 -7.04 16.88
CA VAL A 139 -9.69 -6.03 17.86
C VAL A 139 -10.64 -5.04 17.20
N ALA A 140 -11.85 -4.96 17.73
CA ALA A 140 -12.85 -3.98 17.31
C ALA A 140 -12.70 -2.70 18.14
N PHE A 141 -12.71 -1.55 17.47
CA PHE A 141 -12.74 -0.24 18.12
C PHE A 141 -14.13 0.37 17.92
N THR A 142 -14.93 0.43 19.00
CA THR A 142 -16.19 1.16 19.02
C THR A 142 -15.97 2.59 19.52
N ARG A 143 -16.59 3.56 18.86
CA ARG A 143 -16.59 4.95 19.33
C ARG A 143 -18.00 5.51 19.21
N GLU A 144 -18.43 6.28 20.20
CA GLU A 144 -19.63 7.09 20.06
C GLU A 144 -19.47 8.08 18.91
N ARG A 145 -20.47 8.15 18.04
CA ARG A 145 -20.56 9.09 16.93
C ARG A 145 -21.82 9.93 17.09
N PHE A 146 -21.87 11.08 16.42
CA PHE A 146 -23.08 11.91 16.36
C PHE A 146 -24.30 11.13 15.84
N SER A 147 -24.09 10.10 15.00
CA SER A 147 -25.13 9.22 14.45
C SER A 147 -25.63 8.13 15.40
N GLY A 148 -25.04 7.97 16.60
CA GLY A 148 -25.48 6.98 17.59
C GLY A 148 -24.34 6.41 18.46
N THR A 149 -24.73 5.80 19.58
CA THR A 149 -23.83 5.06 20.48
C THR A 149 -23.55 3.66 19.93
N GLY A 150 -22.37 3.10 20.24
CA GLY A 150 -22.06 1.70 19.93
C GLY A 150 -21.67 1.37 18.49
N VAL A 151 -21.47 2.36 17.62
CA VAL A 151 -21.03 2.11 16.23
C VAL A 151 -19.54 1.77 16.20
N GLN A 152 -19.17 0.69 15.50
CA GLN A 152 -17.78 0.33 15.26
C GLN A 152 -17.14 1.36 14.31
N GLY A 153 -16.00 1.90 14.73
CA GLY A 153 -15.32 2.98 14.02
C GLY A 153 -14.01 2.58 13.36
N ALA A 154 -13.41 1.47 13.81
CA ALA A 154 -12.25 0.86 13.17
C ALA A 154 -12.15 -0.61 13.56
N CYS A 155 -11.47 -1.40 12.74
CA CYS A 155 -11.03 -2.74 13.10
C CYS A 155 -9.57 -2.98 12.70
N VAL A 156 -8.89 -3.78 13.51
CA VAL A 156 -7.62 -4.38 13.14
C VAL A 156 -7.77 -5.88 13.33
N GLY A 157 -7.74 -6.63 12.23
CA GLY A 157 -8.09 -8.06 12.26
C GLY A 157 -7.36 -8.87 11.21
N LEU A 158 -7.35 -10.18 11.44
CA LEU A 158 -6.89 -11.20 10.51
C LEU A 158 -8.12 -11.90 9.94
N ASP A 159 -8.34 -11.75 8.64
CA ASP A 159 -9.23 -12.63 7.88
C ASP A 159 -8.45 -13.85 7.40
N SER A 160 -9.11 -15.00 7.35
CA SER A 160 -8.48 -16.21 6.83
C SER A 160 -9.47 -17.04 6.02
N ASP A 161 -8.99 -17.48 4.87
CA ASP A 161 -9.60 -18.56 4.11
C ASP A 161 -8.73 -19.80 4.28
N THR A 162 -9.18 -20.74 5.13
CA THR A 162 -8.42 -21.97 5.35
C THR A 162 -8.56 -22.95 4.18
N ALA A 163 -9.42 -22.69 3.18
CA ALA A 163 -9.51 -23.50 1.97
C ALA A 163 -8.37 -23.18 0.99
N THR A 164 -7.97 -21.91 0.90
CA THR A 164 -6.84 -21.44 0.07
C THR A 164 -5.55 -21.26 0.85
N ASN A 165 -5.62 -21.40 2.19
CA ASN A 165 -4.51 -21.18 3.12
C ASN A 165 -3.99 -19.72 3.03
N GLU A 166 -4.93 -18.79 2.86
CA GLU A 166 -4.70 -17.36 2.75
C GLU A 166 -5.07 -16.67 4.05
N ALA A 167 -4.30 -15.64 4.39
CA ALA A 167 -4.57 -14.77 5.53
C ALA A 167 -4.36 -13.31 5.14
N MET A 168 -5.20 -12.42 5.66
CA MET A 168 -5.15 -11.01 5.33
C MET A 168 -5.17 -10.20 6.62
N LEU A 169 -4.14 -9.38 6.84
CA LEU A 169 -4.15 -8.37 7.89
C LEU A 169 -4.86 -7.13 7.35
N VAL A 170 -5.97 -6.79 7.99
CA VAL A 170 -6.84 -5.68 7.57
C VAL A 170 -6.78 -4.56 8.60
N PHE A 171 -6.60 -3.34 8.10
CA PHE A 171 -6.86 -2.10 8.83
C PHE A 171 -8.08 -1.44 8.20
N ASP A 172 -9.24 -1.55 8.85
CA ASP A 172 -10.46 -0.93 8.36
C ASP A 172 -10.86 0.28 9.21
N VAL A 173 -11.25 1.34 8.52
CA VAL A 173 -11.75 2.59 9.09
C VAL A 173 -12.93 3.06 8.24
N ASP A 174 -14.14 2.80 8.74
CA ASP A 174 -15.35 3.24 8.07
C ASP A 174 -16.40 3.73 9.07
N SER A 175 -17.35 4.48 8.53
CA SER A 175 -18.57 4.98 9.14
C SER A 175 -19.51 3.87 9.65
N ASN A 176 -19.36 2.61 9.18
CA ASN A 176 -20.23 1.50 9.59
C ASN A 176 -19.64 0.08 9.33
N VAL A 177 -18.35 -0.16 9.58
CA VAL A 177 -17.79 -1.52 9.42
C VAL A 177 -17.90 -2.32 10.71
N ALA A 178 -18.56 -3.48 10.65
CA ALA A 178 -18.45 -4.50 11.67
C ALA A 178 -17.25 -5.43 11.37
N CYS A 179 -16.44 -5.78 12.39
CA CYS A 179 -15.37 -6.76 12.27
C CYS A 179 -15.93 -8.08 11.70
N GLY A 180 -15.45 -8.52 10.54
CA GLY A 180 -15.86 -9.79 9.91
C GLY A 180 -17.08 -9.74 9.00
N GLN A 181 -17.53 -8.56 8.56
CA GLN A 181 -18.31 -8.50 7.32
C GLN A 181 -17.37 -8.74 6.13
N ALA A 182 -17.84 -9.46 5.10
CA ALA A 182 -17.09 -9.66 3.87
C ALA A 182 -16.54 -8.31 3.42
N PHE A 183 -15.22 -8.16 3.45
CA PHE A 183 -14.57 -6.88 3.28
C PHE A 183 -14.86 -6.35 1.88
N GLY A 184 -15.90 -5.51 1.76
CA GLY A 184 -16.38 -4.95 0.51
C GLY A 184 -15.39 -3.95 -0.09
N ALA A 185 -15.76 -3.35 -1.22
CA ALA A 185 -14.96 -2.49 -2.09
C ALA A 185 -14.38 -1.18 -1.49
N GLN A 186 -14.26 -1.07 -0.16
CA GLN A 186 -13.83 0.14 0.55
C GLN A 186 -12.62 -0.06 1.48
N GLN A 187 -11.86 -1.14 1.30
CA GLN A 187 -10.58 -1.32 2.02
C GLN A 187 -9.60 -0.20 1.64
N ARG A 188 -9.11 0.55 2.63
CA ARG A 188 -8.12 1.62 2.39
C ARG A 188 -6.67 1.14 2.50
N PHE A 189 -6.43 0.08 3.28
CA PHE A 189 -5.11 -0.54 3.41
C PHE A 189 -5.25 -2.01 3.84
N SER A 190 -4.79 -2.93 3.00
CA SER A 190 -4.82 -4.37 3.25
C SER A 190 -3.46 -4.97 2.91
N ILE A 191 -2.99 -5.89 3.75
CA ILE A 191 -1.78 -6.67 3.47
C ILE A 191 -2.19 -8.14 3.41
N ASN A 192 -2.22 -8.67 2.19
CA ASN A 192 -2.68 -10.02 1.91
C ASN A 192 -1.48 -10.98 1.79
N SER A 193 -1.59 -12.15 2.41
CA SER A 193 -0.76 -13.31 2.09
C SER A 193 -1.52 -14.24 1.16
N SER A 194 -1.18 -14.25 -0.13
CA SER A 194 -1.59 -15.40 -0.94
C SER A 194 -0.84 -16.63 -0.49
N SER A 195 -1.44 -17.79 -0.77
CA SER A 195 -0.87 -19.13 -0.69
C SER A 195 0.65 -19.19 -0.47
N GLY A 196 1.05 -19.08 0.81
CA GLY A 196 2.42 -19.29 1.29
C GLY A 196 3.35 -18.08 1.41
N GLY A 197 2.91 -16.85 1.09
CA GLY A 197 3.74 -15.64 1.20
C GLY A 197 3.31 -14.77 2.36
N ILE A 198 4.05 -14.76 3.47
CA ILE A 198 3.81 -13.82 4.57
C ILE A 198 3.75 -12.40 3.98
N ALA A 199 2.65 -11.70 4.24
CA ALA A 199 2.52 -10.24 4.24
C ALA A 199 3.56 -9.64 5.23
N SER A 200 4.83 -9.79 4.88
CA SER A 200 5.97 -9.57 5.73
C SER A 200 6.60 -8.25 5.34
N PHE A 201 6.41 -7.23 6.17
CA PHE A 201 7.35 -6.11 6.24
C PHE A 201 8.79 -6.54 6.62
N ARG A 202 9.07 -7.83 6.77
CA ARG A 202 10.45 -8.33 6.81
C ARG A 202 10.86 -8.58 5.36
N ASN A 203 11.58 -7.59 4.83
CA ASN A 203 12.25 -7.49 3.52
C ASN A 203 11.62 -6.54 2.46
N LEU A 204 11.09 -5.39 2.90
CA LEU A 204 11.04 -4.10 2.18
C LEU A 204 10.05 -3.87 1.00
N ASN A 205 9.27 -4.85 0.54
CA ASN A 205 8.36 -4.66 -0.62
C ASN A 205 6.87 -4.49 -0.24
N VAL A 206 6.15 -3.56 -0.87
CA VAL A 206 4.70 -3.30 -0.75
C VAL A 206 3.98 -3.72 -2.03
N GLY A 207 3.07 -4.68 -1.93
CA GLY A 207 2.19 -5.10 -3.03
C GLY A 207 0.83 -4.41 -2.94
N ILE A 208 0.35 -3.81 -4.04
CA ILE A 208 -1.03 -3.33 -4.19
C ILE A 208 -1.68 -4.16 -5.31
N GLY A 209 -2.68 -4.97 -4.98
CA GLY A 209 -3.31 -5.90 -5.94
C GLY A 209 -2.49 -7.15 -6.27
N THR A 210 -1.36 -7.37 -5.58
CA THR A 210 -0.57 -8.61 -5.62
C THR A 210 0.00 -8.94 -4.24
N ASP A 211 0.13 -10.24 -4.01
CA ASP A 211 0.66 -10.89 -2.81
C ASP A 211 2.13 -11.34 -2.94
N LYS A 212 2.72 -11.19 -4.13
CA LYS A 212 4.12 -11.54 -4.44
C LYS A 212 4.81 -10.33 -5.09
N PRO A 213 5.05 -9.25 -4.34
CA PRO A 213 5.71 -8.07 -4.88
C PRO A 213 7.16 -8.37 -5.27
N LEU A 214 7.49 -8.26 -6.56
CA LEU A 214 8.84 -8.49 -7.09
C LEU A 214 9.75 -7.25 -6.94
N SER A 215 9.17 -6.11 -6.58
CA SER A 215 9.81 -4.80 -6.40
C SER A 215 9.36 -4.14 -5.11
N LEU A 216 10.10 -3.12 -4.62
CA LEU A 216 9.79 -2.37 -3.39
C LEU A 216 8.36 -1.83 -3.36
N LEU A 217 7.81 -1.45 -4.52
CA LEU A 217 6.40 -1.19 -4.74
C LEU A 217 5.98 -1.96 -5.99
N HIS A 218 5.06 -2.92 -5.85
CA HIS A 218 4.49 -3.68 -6.96
C HIS A 218 2.98 -3.47 -6.98
N VAL A 219 2.49 -2.73 -7.98
CA VAL A 219 1.06 -2.60 -8.24
C VAL A 219 0.70 -3.58 -9.37
N PHE A 220 -0.24 -4.49 -9.12
CA PHE A 220 -0.64 -5.52 -10.08
C PHE A 220 -2.16 -5.56 -10.28
N GLY A 221 -2.60 -5.89 -11.48
CA GLY A 221 -4.03 -6.10 -11.77
C GLY A 221 -4.84 -4.84 -12.03
N GLY A 222 -4.20 -3.70 -12.32
CA GLY A 222 -4.90 -2.46 -12.66
C GLY A 222 -3.97 -1.35 -13.14
N VAL A 223 -4.56 -0.17 -13.36
CA VAL A 223 -3.83 1.05 -13.71
C VAL A 223 -3.26 1.69 -12.45
N SER A 224 -1.95 1.95 -12.43
CA SER A 224 -1.34 2.76 -11.37
C SER A 224 -1.53 4.23 -11.71
N ALA A 225 -2.40 4.93 -10.98
CA ALA A 225 -2.68 6.34 -11.19
C ALA A 225 -1.99 7.21 -10.13
N PHE A 226 -1.24 8.23 -10.57
CA PHE A 226 -0.63 9.25 -9.74
C PHE A 226 -1.27 10.61 -10.06
N GLY A 227 -2.00 11.17 -9.09
CA GLY A 227 -2.78 12.39 -9.27
C GLY A 227 -4.15 12.28 -8.61
N ASP A 228 -5.14 13.01 -9.13
CA ASP A 228 -6.53 12.88 -8.70
C ASP A 228 -7.36 12.01 -9.65
N GLY A 229 -8.66 11.85 -9.40
CA GLY A 229 -9.52 11.01 -10.23
C GLY A 229 -9.77 11.52 -11.66
N THR A 230 -9.42 12.78 -11.96
CA THR A 230 -9.62 13.47 -13.24
C THR A 230 -8.30 13.75 -13.95
N ASN A 231 -7.27 14.21 -13.23
CA ASN A 231 -5.95 14.58 -13.74
C ASN A 231 -4.90 13.68 -13.10
N ASN A 232 -4.40 12.70 -13.86
CA ASN A 232 -3.41 11.76 -13.37
C ASN A 232 -2.50 11.22 -14.47
N ALA A 233 -1.30 10.81 -14.05
CA ALA A 233 -0.41 9.97 -14.83
C ALA A 233 -0.71 8.50 -14.52
N GLN A 234 -0.88 7.69 -15.56
CA GLN A 234 -1.27 6.31 -15.47
C GLN A 234 -0.22 5.40 -16.08
N LEU A 235 0.22 4.40 -15.34
CA LEU A 235 0.97 3.27 -15.89
C LEU A 235 0.01 2.09 -16.08
N SER A 236 -0.23 1.71 -17.33
CA SER A 236 -1.10 0.60 -17.69
C SER A 236 -0.44 -0.76 -17.40
N SER A 237 -1.20 -1.85 -17.52
CA SER A 237 -0.66 -3.22 -17.40
C SER A 237 0.30 -3.61 -18.52
N THR A 238 0.31 -2.87 -19.64
CA THR A 238 1.27 -3.02 -20.75
C THR A 238 2.51 -2.14 -20.56
N GLY A 239 2.56 -1.32 -19.50
CA GLY A 239 3.67 -0.41 -19.23
C GLY A 239 3.54 0.94 -19.94
N ASP A 240 2.40 1.23 -20.56
CA ASP A 240 2.19 2.51 -21.24
C ASP A 240 1.95 3.62 -20.21
N LEU A 241 2.69 4.72 -20.35
CA LEU A 241 2.43 5.97 -19.63
C LEU A 241 1.33 6.75 -20.36
N THR A 242 0.19 6.99 -19.70
CA THR A 242 -0.90 7.83 -20.21
C THR A 242 -1.17 8.98 -19.26
N LEU A 243 -1.35 10.19 -19.78
CA LEU A 243 -1.82 11.34 -19.00
C LEU A 243 -3.32 11.54 -19.25
N GLN A 244 -4.13 11.53 -18.19
CA GLN A 244 -5.58 11.77 -18.30
C GLN A 244 -5.97 13.19 -17.89
N GLY A 245 -7.10 13.66 -18.44
CA GLY A 245 -7.65 14.98 -18.14
C GLY A 245 -6.82 16.10 -18.78
N SER A 246 -6.43 17.08 -17.97
CA SER A 246 -5.51 18.16 -18.30
C SER A 246 -4.16 17.99 -17.59
N ALA A 247 -3.71 16.74 -17.40
CA ALA A 247 -2.39 16.46 -16.85
C ALA A 247 -1.31 16.68 -17.92
N ASP A 248 -0.28 17.45 -17.55
CA ASP A 248 0.85 17.76 -18.42
C ASP A 248 2.09 16.94 -18.02
N TYR A 249 2.95 16.64 -18.99
CA TYR A 249 4.31 16.18 -18.74
C TYR A 249 5.25 17.38 -18.84
N LEU A 250 5.61 17.93 -17.68
CA LEU A 250 6.51 19.07 -17.56
C LEU A 250 7.93 18.57 -17.38
N VAL A 251 8.84 19.13 -18.17
CA VAL A 251 10.28 18.89 -18.10
C VAL A 251 10.91 20.22 -17.73
N ASP A 252 11.79 20.19 -16.72
CA ASP A 252 12.51 21.40 -16.31
C ASP A 252 13.50 21.83 -17.40
N SER A 253 13.91 23.08 -17.33
CA SER A 253 14.97 23.62 -18.18
C SER A 253 16.28 22.86 -18.00
N ASN A 254 16.99 22.62 -19.11
CA ASN A 254 18.22 21.84 -19.17
C ASN A 254 18.06 20.39 -18.72
N ASP A 255 16.97 19.75 -19.13
CA ASP A 255 16.70 18.36 -18.75
C ASP A 255 16.17 17.53 -19.94
N TYR A 256 16.29 16.21 -19.81
CA TYR A 256 15.83 15.25 -20.80
C TYR A 256 14.39 14.84 -20.53
N SER A 257 13.57 14.82 -21.59
CA SER A 257 12.27 14.12 -21.57
C SER A 257 12.43 12.62 -21.77
N PHE A 258 13.31 12.25 -22.70
CA PHE A 258 13.64 10.86 -23.02
C PHE A 258 15.14 10.79 -23.29
N ARG A 259 15.80 9.83 -22.66
CA ARG A 259 17.26 9.65 -22.72
C ARG A 259 17.57 8.20 -23.06
N ALA A 260 18.58 7.96 -23.89
CA ALA A 260 19.02 6.63 -24.22
C ALA A 260 19.67 5.95 -22.99
N GLU A 261 19.37 4.68 -22.75
CA GLU A 261 19.93 3.95 -21.61
C GLU A 261 21.44 3.70 -21.77
N ALA A 262 21.89 3.44 -22.99
CA ALA A 262 23.29 3.10 -23.29
C ALA A 262 24.19 4.34 -23.45
N ASP A 263 23.60 5.52 -23.62
CA ASP A 263 24.31 6.78 -23.80
C ASP A 263 23.50 7.91 -23.15
N GLU A 264 23.97 8.39 -22.01
CA GLU A 264 23.28 9.40 -21.22
C GLU A 264 23.30 10.80 -21.87
N ASP A 265 24.07 11.00 -22.95
CA ASP A 265 24.13 12.28 -23.64
C ASP A 265 23.13 12.36 -24.81
N ALA A 266 22.57 11.22 -25.24
CA ALA A 266 21.65 11.14 -26.38
C ALA A 266 20.18 11.11 -25.93
N GLY A 267 19.32 11.92 -26.57
CA GLY A 267 17.91 11.98 -26.19
C GLY A 267 17.15 13.19 -26.75
N ILE A 268 15.95 13.42 -26.22
CA ILE A 268 15.17 14.65 -26.46
C ILE A 268 15.36 15.56 -25.24
N PHE A 269 16.07 16.66 -25.45
CA PHE A 269 16.50 17.61 -24.45
C PHE A 269 15.74 18.94 -24.58
N PHE A 270 15.44 19.56 -23.45
CA PHE A 270 14.79 20.86 -23.37
C PHE A 270 15.80 21.88 -22.80
N ASP A 271 16.29 22.78 -23.64
CA ASP A 271 17.26 23.81 -23.22
C ASP A 271 16.59 24.88 -22.35
N GLY A 272 17.32 25.36 -21.34
CA GLY A 272 16.95 26.47 -20.47
C GLY A 272 17.06 27.87 -21.04
N THR A 273 17.57 28.07 -22.26
CA THR A 273 17.64 29.41 -22.88
C THR A 273 16.35 29.87 -23.54
N GLY A 274 15.47 28.96 -23.94
CA GLY A 274 14.12 29.32 -24.37
C GLY A 274 13.49 28.31 -25.29
N ILE A 275 12.60 27.46 -24.76
CA ILE A 275 11.68 26.60 -25.53
C ILE A 275 12.33 25.87 -26.73
N GLU A 276 13.62 25.56 -26.64
CA GLU A 276 14.31 24.78 -27.65
C GLU A 276 14.10 23.31 -27.35
N ILE A 277 13.74 22.55 -28.38
CA ILE A 277 13.66 21.11 -28.33
C ILE A 277 14.78 20.57 -29.18
N GLU A 278 15.67 19.82 -28.55
CA GLU A 278 16.85 19.27 -29.20
C GLU A 278 16.78 17.75 -29.22
N MET A 279 17.12 17.16 -30.36
CA MET A 279 17.51 15.76 -30.43
C MET A 279 19.04 15.70 -30.39
N LEU A 280 19.56 15.31 -29.23
CA LEU A 280 20.99 15.16 -29.02
C LEU A 280 21.46 13.77 -29.47
N GLY A 281 22.60 13.76 -30.17
CA GLY A 281 23.34 12.55 -30.55
C GLY A 281 24.37 12.16 -29.49
N LEU A 282 25.37 11.38 -29.91
CA LEU A 282 26.47 10.97 -29.04
C LEU A 282 27.28 12.21 -28.60
N ASN A 283 27.76 12.24 -27.35
CA ASN A 283 28.52 13.35 -26.75
C ASN A 283 27.77 14.69 -26.68
N ALA A 284 26.44 14.65 -26.60
CA ALA A 284 25.57 15.82 -26.46
C ALA A 284 25.64 16.80 -27.64
N GLU A 285 25.95 16.31 -28.85
CA GLU A 285 25.90 17.13 -30.06
C GLU A 285 24.46 17.22 -30.60
N SER A 286 23.98 18.43 -30.90
CA SER A 286 22.64 18.65 -31.43
C SER A 286 22.54 18.20 -32.89
N VAL A 287 21.70 17.19 -33.15
CA VAL A 287 21.45 16.65 -34.49
C VAL A 287 20.25 17.32 -35.14
N PHE A 288 19.24 17.64 -34.33
CA PHE A 288 18.02 18.33 -34.75
C PHE A 288 17.60 19.29 -33.65
N VAL A 289 17.36 20.54 -34.01
CA VAL A 289 16.94 21.59 -33.07
C VAL A 289 15.69 22.25 -33.61
N VAL A 290 14.72 22.47 -32.73
CA VAL A 290 13.57 23.35 -32.99
C VAL A 290 13.62 24.49 -32.01
N GLU A 291 13.93 25.68 -32.51
CA GLU A 291 13.88 26.91 -31.75
C GLU A 291 12.45 27.47 -31.83
N ILE A 292 11.66 27.23 -30.79
CA ILE A 292 10.23 27.59 -30.82
C ILE A 292 10.05 29.11 -30.76
N ALA A 293 11.00 29.87 -30.18
CA ALA A 293 10.93 31.32 -30.08
C ALA A 293 10.95 32.02 -31.44
N ASP A 294 11.87 31.59 -32.32
CA ASP A 294 12.10 32.21 -33.64
C ASP A 294 11.54 31.37 -34.80
N LEU A 295 10.88 30.24 -34.50
CA LEU A 295 10.30 29.30 -35.47
C LEU A 295 11.34 28.74 -36.45
N GLN A 296 12.51 28.39 -35.94
CA GLN A 296 13.64 27.89 -36.73
C GLN A 296 13.86 26.40 -36.49
N VAL A 297 14.34 25.72 -37.53
CA VAL A 297 14.72 24.30 -37.47
C VAL A 297 16.16 24.15 -37.95
N GLY A 298 17.02 23.63 -37.08
CA GLY A 298 18.39 23.28 -37.39
C GLY A 298 18.56 21.77 -37.57
N ILE A 299 19.31 21.35 -38.58
CA ILE A 299 19.79 19.97 -38.73
C ILE A 299 21.32 19.99 -38.75
N ASN A 300 21.95 19.33 -37.77
CA ASN A 300 23.38 19.45 -37.45
C ASN A 300 23.85 20.91 -37.29
N ASN A 301 22.95 21.79 -36.87
CA ASN A 301 23.25 23.17 -36.51
C ASN A 301 22.44 23.53 -35.26
N TYR A 302 23.13 23.87 -34.18
CA TYR A 302 22.52 24.25 -32.92
C TYR A 302 21.98 25.69 -32.91
N GLU A 303 22.57 26.57 -33.73
CA GLU A 303 22.13 27.96 -33.87
C GLU A 303 21.69 28.23 -35.32
N PRO A 304 20.49 27.77 -35.73
CA PRO A 304 19.96 28.09 -37.05
C PRO A 304 19.73 29.61 -37.18
N ASN A 305 20.05 30.16 -38.35
CA ASN A 305 19.79 31.58 -38.71
C ASN A 305 18.76 31.74 -39.83
N ALA A 306 18.12 30.64 -40.22
CA ALA A 306 17.04 30.57 -41.19
C ALA A 306 15.96 29.60 -40.70
N THR A 307 14.74 29.73 -41.24
CA THR A 307 13.58 28.87 -40.88
C THR A 307 13.90 27.37 -40.96
N LEU A 308 14.70 26.96 -41.96
CA LEU A 308 15.29 25.63 -42.02
C LEU A 308 16.75 25.79 -42.45
N GLU A 309 17.68 25.40 -41.59
CA GLU A 309 19.10 25.35 -41.90
C GLU A 309 19.61 23.91 -41.76
N VAL A 310 20.26 23.43 -42.81
CA VAL A 310 20.87 22.08 -42.83
C VAL A 310 22.36 22.24 -43.03
N SER A 311 23.12 21.96 -41.98
CA SER A 311 24.58 21.91 -42.03
C SER A 311 25.02 20.54 -42.52
N GLY A 312 25.23 20.42 -43.83
CA GLY A 312 25.65 19.18 -44.47
C GLY A 312 24.99 18.95 -45.84
N THR A 313 24.93 17.69 -46.27
CA THR A 313 24.34 17.32 -47.56
C THR A 313 22.85 17.03 -47.42
N GLY A 314 22.00 17.81 -48.11
CA GLY A 314 20.60 17.46 -48.31
C GLY A 314 20.44 16.46 -49.46
N ASN A 315 19.80 15.31 -49.20
CA ASN A 315 19.42 14.34 -50.22
C ASN A 315 17.90 14.25 -50.32
N PHE A 316 17.33 14.67 -51.45
CA PHE A 316 15.89 14.64 -51.70
C PHE A 316 15.59 13.53 -52.71
N THR A 317 14.89 12.48 -52.26
CA THR A 317 14.54 11.31 -53.09
C THR A 317 13.24 11.48 -53.87
N GLY A 318 12.44 12.49 -53.53
CA GLY A 318 11.30 12.96 -54.29
C GLY A 318 11.57 14.29 -54.98
N ASP A 319 10.52 14.92 -55.50
CA ASP A 319 10.62 16.23 -56.13
C ASP A 319 10.98 17.31 -55.10
N LEU A 320 12.03 18.08 -55.37
CA LEU A 320 12.34 19.31 -54.63
C LEU A 320 11.65 20.49 -55.33
N GLN A 321 10.57 21.00 -54.73
CA GLN A 321 9.91 22.21 -55.19
C GLN A 321 10.44 23.42 -54.44
N VAL A 322 11.09 24.33 -55.15
CA VAL A 322 11.53 25.62 -54.60
C VAL A 322 10.64 26.71 -55.18
N GLN A 323 9.76 27.27 -54.36
CA GLN A 323 8.89 28.40 -54.74
C GLN A 323 9.59 29.76 -54.57
N GLY A 324 10.71 29.76 -53.85
CA GLY A 324 11.60 30.91 -53.72
C GLY A 324 12.81 30.81 -54.64
N GLU A 325 13.85 31.56 -54.30
CA GLU A 325 15.10 31.56 -55.03
C GLU A 325 16.04 30.45 -54.52
N LEU A 326 16.57 29.63 -55.43
CA LEU A 326 17.65 28.70 -55.11
C LEU A 326 18.99 29.41 -55.32
N ARG A 327 19.68 29.75 -54.23
CA ARG A 327 21.01 30.37 -54.25
C ARG A 327 22.07 29.35 -53.84
N GLY A 328 23.11 29.20 -54.65
CA GLY A 328 24.34 28.52 -54.24
C GLY A 328 25.37 29.52 -53.73
N TYR A 329 26.02 29.23 -52.60
CA TYR A 329 27.04 30.10 -52.03
C TYR A 329 28.41 29.97 -52.73
N GLU A 330 28.63 28.85 -53.44
CA GLU A 330 29.82 28.61 -54.27
C GLU A 330 29.44 28.12 -55.68
N ILE A 331 29.30 26.81 -55.87
CA ILE A 331 28.91 26.19 -57.15
C ILE A 331 27.53 25.56 -56.99
N LEU A 332 26.52 26.15 -57.64
CA LEU A 332 25.22 25.52 -57.82
C LEU A 332 25.25 24.64 -59.07
N SER A 333 25.47 23.33 -58.88
CA SER A 333 25.44 22.34 -59.96
C SER A 333 24.10 21.61 -59.98
N ILE A 334 23.20 22.03 -60.86
CA ILE A 334 21.93 21.34 -61.10
C ILE A 334 22.13 20.38 -62.28
N VAL A 335 22.37 19.10 -61.97
CA VAL A 335 22.45 18.03 -62.98
C VAL A 335 21.11 17.33 -63.00
N GLY A 336 20.28 17.67 -63.99
CA GLY A 336 19.06 16.93 -64.28
C GLY A 336 19.25 16.07 -65.51
N ASP A 337 18.98 14.77 -65.42
CA ASP A 337 18.66 13.98 -66.61
C ASP A 337 17.32 14.50 -67.13
N ALA A 338 17.31 14.98 -68.37
CA ALA A 338 16.11 15.51 -68.98
C ALA A 338 14.97 14.50 -68.86
N ILE A 339 13.85 14.96 -68.28
CA ILE A 339 12.58 14.23 -68.20
C ILE A 339 12.33 13.60 -69.57
N SER A 340 12.39 12.27 -69.64
CA SER A 340 12.23 11.51 -70.87
C SER A 340 10.84 11.79 -71.45
N GLY A 341 10.78 12.69 -72.44
CA GLY A 341 9.54 13.07 -73.10
C GLY A 341 9.64 14.19 -74.13
N ASN A 342 10.66 15.05 -74.09
CA ASN A 342 10.88 16.00 -75.18
C ASN A 342 12.35 16.45 -75.26
N SER A 343 13.03 16.07 -76.33
CA SER A 343 14.39 16.49 -76.65
C SER A 343 14.42 17.99 -76.97
N GLY A 344 14.68 18.78 -75.93
CA GLY A 344 14.92 20.20 -76.02
C GLY A 344 14.73 20.82 -74.65
N CYS A 345 15.83 21.12 -73.95
CA CYS A 345 15.92 21.81 -72.66
C CYS A 345 14.64 22.56 -72.25
N THR A 346 13.71 21.88 -71.58
CA THR A 346 12.46 22.42 -71.03
C THR A 346 12.43 22.33 -69.51
N ALA A 347 13.59 22.40 -68.84
CA ALA A 347 13.64 22.65 -67.40
C ALA A 347 13.52 24.15 -67.04
N LEU A 348 13.49 25.05 -68.04
CA LEU A 348 13.42 26.52 -67.82
C LEU A 348 12.15 27.20 -68.37
N ASN A 349 11.28 26.50 -69.11
CA ASN A 349 10.11 27.12 -69.78
C ASN A 349 8.80 27.06 -68.98
N THR A 350 8.80 26.50 -67.77
CA THR A 350 7.68 26.57 -66.83
C THR A 350 7.90 27.57 -65.69
N MET A 351 9.07 28.21 -65.64
CA MET A 351 9.33 29.33 -64.72
C MET A 351 8.60 30.58 -65.23
N SER A 352 8.04 31.38 -64.31
CA SER A 352 7.38 32.63 -64.67
C SER A 352 8.35 33.53 -65.44
N ALA A 353 7.85 34.46 -66.26
CA ALA A 353 8.71 35.29 -67.10
C ALA A 353 9.77 36.09 -66.31
N ASP A 354 9.59 36.23 -65.00
CA ASP A 354 10.47 36.96 -64.08
C ASP A 354 11.58 36.09 -63.44
N ASP A 355 11.48 34.75 -63.49
CA ASP A 355 12.41 33.82 -62.81
C ASP A 355 13.48 33.19 -63.73
N ARG A 356 13.65 33.69 -64.95
CA ARG A 356 14.61 33.12 -65.91
C ARG A 356 16.06 33.43 -65.52
N ILE A 357 16.67 32.55 -64.74
CA ILE A 357 18.12 32.54 -64.54
C ILE A 357 18.79 32.18 -65.88
N TRP A 358 19.55 33.12 -66.43
CA TRP A 358 20.45 32.92 -67.57
C TRP A 358 21.57 31.93 -67.17
N THR A 359 21.29 30.64 -67.26
CA THR A 359 22.34 29.64 -67.36
C THR A 359 22.71 29.53 -68.83
N CYS A 360 23.88 30.05 -69.20
CA CYS A 360 24.52 29.66 -70.45
C CYS A 360 24.88 28.18 -70.31
N ILE A 361 23.94 27.31 -70.69
CA ILE A 361 24.22 25.92 -70.95
C ILE A 361 25.16 25.94 -72.15
N ASP A 362 26.45 25.70 -71.90
CA ASP A 362 27.36 25.25 -72.95
C ASP A 362 26.81 23.91 -73.43
N CYS A 363 26.02 23.98 -74.48
CA CYS A 363 25.69 22.83 -75.30
C CYS A 363 26.99 22.35 -75.95
N LEU A 364 27.78 21.58 -75.21
CA LEU A 364 28.74 20.64 -75.80
C LEU A 364 27.91 19.55 -76.48
N THR A 365 27.29 19.90 -77.60
CA THR A 365 26.82 18.90 -78.55
C THR A 365 28.05 18.20 -79.08
N ASP A 366 28.05 16.88 -78.93
CA ASP A 366 28.96 15.96 -79.60
C ASP A 366 29.25 16.42 -81.03
N ALA A 367 30.52 16.30 -81.39
CA ALA A 367 31.11 16.74 -82.64
C ALA A 367 30.21 16.48 -83.87
N GLY A 368 29.71 17.56 -84.48
CA GLY A 368 29.15 17.49 -85.83
C GLY A 368 28.04 18.49 -86.15
N ALA A 369 28.44 19.72 -86.48
CA ALA A 369 27.72 20.66 -87.34
C ALA A 369 26.27 21.04 -86.97
N ASP A 370 26.10 22.21 -86.32
CA ASP A 370 25.19 23.24 -86.84
C ASP A 370 25.50 24.61 -86.22
N THR A 371 26.00 25.53 -87.04
CA THR A 371 26.27 26.93 -86.67
C THR A 371 25.08 27.79 -87.07
N THR A 372 24.02 27.86 -86.27
CA THR A 372 23.06 28.99 -86.29
C THR A 372 22.31 29.19 -84.97
N CYS A 373 22.93 29.87 -83.99
CA CYS A 373 22.16 30.58 -82.96
C CYS A 373 21.88 32.01 -83.45
N ALA A 374 20.77 32.19 -84.14
CA ALA A 374 20.19 33.51 -84.40
C ALA A 374 19.18 33.85 -83.30
N SER A 375 19.49 34.87 -82.49
CA SER A 375 18.51 35.55 -81.65
C SER A 375 18.51 37.03 -82.03
N THR A 376 17.43 37.46 -82.68
CA THR A 376 17.09 38.87 -82.87
C THR A 376 15.67 39.09 -82.38
N THR A 377 15.52 39.54 -81.12
CA THR A 377 14.79 40.77 -80.74
C THR A 377 14.75 40.90 -79.22
N GLY A 378 15.29 42.01 -78.70
CA GLY A 378 15.36 42.32 -77.27
C GLY A 378 16.80 42.27 -76.74
N GLY A 379 17.56 43.36 -76.97
CA GLY A 379 19.00 43.40 -76.79
C GLY A 379 19.52 42.96 -75.41
N ARG A 380 20.40 41.97 -75.41
CA ARG A 380 21.56 41.74 -74.53
C ARG A 380 22.38 40.59 -75.13
N ALA A 381 23.68 40.80 -75.33
CA ALA A 381 24.56 39.89 -76.05
C ALA A 381 25.16 38.81 -75.13
N CYS A 382 25.13 37.54 -75.56
CA CYS A 382 25.98 36.48 -75.00
C CYS A 382 27.35 36.52 -75.68
N PHE A 383 28.43 36.62 -74.92
CA PHE A 383 29.78 36.41 -75.41
C PHE A 383 30.18 34.95 -75.20
N CYS A 384 30.23 34.17 -76.29
CA CYS A 384 30.92 32.88 -76.28
C CYS A 384 32.43 33.15 -76.39
N ARG A 385 33.22 32.66 -75.43
CA ARG A 385 34.68 32.76 -75.46
C ARG A 385 35.20 31.60 -76.30
N GLY A 386 35.51 31.87 -77.56
CA GLY A 386 36.27 30.93 -78.40
C GLY A 386 37.70 30.78 -77.86
N THR A 387 38.24 29.56 -77.91
CA THR A 387 39.69 29.32 -77.87
C THR A 387 40.35 29.90 -79.10
#